data_AF-A0A9P6SSA1-F1
#
_entry.id   AF-A0A9P6SSA1-F1
#
_cell.length_a   1.000
_cell.length_b   1.000
_cell.length_c   1.000
_cell.angle_alpha   90.00
_cell.angle_beta   90.00
_cell.angle_gamma   90.00
#
_symmetry.space_group_name_H-M   'P 1'
#
loop_
_entity.id
_entity.type
_entity.pdbx_description
1 polymer ?
#
loop_
_entity_poly.entity_id
_entity_poly.type
_entity_poly.pdbx_seq_one_letter_code
_entity_poly.pdbx_strand_id
1 'polypeptide(L)'
;MVVPDSTLAKHQPKFKPSQECILPAPSAPLSDSQTATLDSLRNHIHTTVAKTDSQRRWADDPCLLRYLKARKWSLQDSKQAVQDTMTWREQYKPDVIDKHSIWTE
;
A
#
# COMPACT_ATOMS: atom_id res chain seq x y z
N MET A 1 25.99 -33.52 -30.11
CA MET A 1 25.81 -32.08 -30.36
C MET A 1 25.45 -31.43 -29.04
N VAL A 2 26.43 -30.79 -28.38
CA VAL A 2 26.23 -30.11 -27.09
C VAL A 2 25.80 -28.69 -27.41
N VAL A 3 24.58 -28.33 -27.03
CA VAL A 3 24.10 -26.95 -27.13
C VAL A 3 24.92 -26.12 -26.12
N PRO A 4 25.65 -25.09 -26.55
CA PRO A 4 26.38 -24.26 -25.60
C PRO A 4 25.36 -23.49 -24.75
N ASP A 5 25.40 -23.78 -23.45
CA ASP A 5 24.66 -23.06 -22.41
C ASP A 5 24.94 -21.56 -22.57
N SER A 6 23.88 -20.82 -22.93
CA SER A 6 24.00 -19.40 -23.21
C SER A 6 24.46 -18.71 -21.95
N THR A 7 25.56 -17.98 -22.06
CA THR A 7 26.15 -17.12 -21.05
C THR A 7 25.09 -16.29 -20.28
N LEU A 8 24.57 -16.85 -19.19
CA LEU A 8 23.79 -16.18 -18.15
C LEU A 8 24.74 -15.33 -17.31
N ALA A 9 25.20 -14.21 -17.86
CA ALA A 9 26.06 -13.30 -17.12
C ALA A 9 25.53 -11.87 -17.24
N LYS A 10 25.04 -11.32 -16.11
CA LYS A 10 25.65 -10.15 -15.41
C LYS A 10 24.69 -9.28 -14.62
N HIS A 11 23.41 -9.59 -14.50
CA HIS A 11 22.55 -8.81 -13.61
C HIS A 11 22.59 -9.38 -12.18
N GLN A 12 23.66 -9.06 -11.44
CA GLN A 12 23.59 -9.18 -9.99
C GLN A 12 22.70 -8.05 -9.46
N PRO A 13 21.72 -8.32 -8.58
CA PRO A 13 20.97 -7.26 -7.94
C PRO A 13 21.95 -6.35 -7.21
N LYS A 14 21.97 -5.06 -7.57
CA LYS A 14 22.82 -4.04 -6.92
C LYS A 14 22.54 -3.96 -5.41
N PHE A 15 21.33 -4.34 -5.00
CA PHE A 15 20.90 -4.44 -3.62
C PHE A 15 20.83 -5.90 -3.20
N LYS A 16 21.79 -6.34 -2.39
CA LYS A 16 21.61 -7.53 -1.55
C LYS A 16 20.94 -7.07 -0.26
N PRO A 17 19.85 -7.71 0.21
CA PRO A 17 19.35 -7.42 1.55
C PRO A 17 20.50 -7.61 2.54
N SER A 18 20.65 -6.68 3.47
CA SER A 18 21.72 -6.73 4.48
C SER A 18 21.69 -8.08 5.20
N GLN A 19 22.86 -8.58 5.64
CA GLN A 19 22.88 -9.76 6.52
C GLN A 19 22.18 -9.50 7.86
N GLU A 20 21.95 -8.22 8.18
CA GLU A 20 21.17 -7.75 9.32
C GLU A 20 19.67 -7.58 8.99
N CYS A 21 19.19 -8.14 7.88
CA CYS A 21 17.76 -8.08 7.53
C CYS A 21 16.96 -8.95 8.52
N ILE A 22 16.63 -8.35 9.66
CA ILE A 22 15.78 -8.92 10.70
C ILE A 22 14.33 -8.77 10.24
N LEU A 23 13.58 -9.87 10.29
CA LEU A 23 12.15 -9.83 10.00
C LEU A 23 11.44 -8.88 10.98
N PRO A 24 10.53 -8.01 10.51
CA PRO A 24 9.79 -7.14 11.40
C PRO A 24 9.01 -7.99 12.40
N ALA A 25 8.99 -7.55 13.66
CA ALA A 25 8.19 -8.19 14.69
C ALA A 25 6.71 -8.26 14.24
N PRO A 26 6.00 -9.35 14.56
CA PRO A 26 4.58 -9.47 14.23
C PRO A 26 3.80 -8.33 14.89
N SER A 27 2.81 -7.77 14.17
CA SER A 27 1.98 -6.70 14.73
C SER A 27 1.23 -7.20 15.95
N ALA A 28 1.25 -6.43 17.03
CA ALA A 28 0.39 -6.66 18.18
C ALA A 28 -1.10 -6.69 17.76
N PRO A 29 -1.94 -7.47 18.47
CA PRO A 29 -3.37 -7.44 18.25
C PRO A 29 -3.94 -6.05 18.53
N LEU A 30 -4.98 -5.67 17.78
CA LEU A 30 -5.69 -4.41 17.97
C LEU A 30 -6.52 -4.46 19.24
N SER A 31 -6.61 -3.34 19.96
CA SER A 31 -7.53 -3.21 21.09
C SER A 31 -8.96 -2.95 20.60
N ASP A 32 -9.96 -3.20 21.46
CA ASP A 32 -11.37 -3.04 21.09
C ASP A 32 -11.70 -1.60 20.63
N SER A 33 -11.12 -0.60 21.29
CA SER A 33 -11.26 0.82 20.92
C SER A 33 -10.66 1.12 19.54
N GLN A 34 -9.54 0.48 19.21
CA GLN A 34 -8.89 0.63 17.90
C GLN A 34 -9.74 0.00 16.79
N THR A 35 -10.31 -1.17 17.04
CA THR A 35 -11.21 -1.86 16.11
C THR A 35 -12.47 -1.04 15.85
N ALA A 36 -13.09 -0.48 16.90
CA ALA A 36 -14.25 0.41 16.75
C ALA A 36 -13.94 1.68 15.92
N THR A 37 -12.73 2.23 16.08
CA THR A 37 -12.26 3.38 15.30
C THR A 37 -12.05 3.00 13.83
N LEU A 38 -11.48 1.83 13.57
CA LEU A 38 -11.30 1.29 12.23
C LEU A 38 -12.64 1.07 11.52
N ASP A 39 -13.62 0.47 12.19
CA ASP A 39 -14.95 0.25 11.62
C ASP A 39 -15.66 1.57 11.31
N SER A 40 -15.55 2.55 12.20
CA SER A 40 -16.09 3.89 11.98
C SER A 40 -15.47 4.58 10.76
N LEU A 41 -14.14 4.45 10.58
CA LEU A 41 -13.44 4.99 9.42
C LEU A 41 -13.85 4.25 8.14
N ARG A 42 -13.85 2.91 8.15
CA ARG A 42 -14.23 2.07 7.02
C ARG A 42 -15.63 2.42 6.52
N ASN A 43 -16.61 2.45 7.42
CA ASN A 43 -18.00 2.77 7.07
C ASN A 43 -18.11 4.16 6.44
N HIS A 44 -17.42 5.16 7.00
CA HIS A 44 -17.40 6.49 6.43
C HIS A 44 -16.81 6.47 5.02
N ILE A 45 -15.59 5.95 4.84
CA ILE A 45 -14.89 5.95 3.55
C ILE A 45 -15.66 5.16 2.48
N HIS A 46 -16.24 4.01 2.81
CA HIS A 46 -16.99 3.19 1.86
C HIS A 46 -18.34 3.81 1.47
N THR A 47 -18.90 4.67 2.32
CA THR A 47 -20.16 5.37 2.05
C THR A 47 -19.94 6.68 1.29
N THR A 48 -18.91 7.45 1.64
CA THR A 48 -18.74 8.84 1.15
C THR A 48 -17.68 8.98 0.06
N VAL A 49 -16.55 8.29 0.17
CA VAL A 49 -15.37 8.51 -0.68
C VAL A 49 -15.23 7.45 -1.77
N ALA A 50 -15.27 6.18 -1.40
CA ALA A 50 -15.08 5.07 -2.33
C ALA A 50 -16.37 4.79 -3.10
N LYS A 51 -16.45 5.30 -4.33
CA LYS A 51 -17.62 5.16 -5.21
C LYS A 51 -17.57 3.86 -6.00
N THR A 52 -16.38 3.41 -6.37
CA THR A 52 -16.15 2.21 -7.18
C THR A 52 -15.63 1.03 -6.36
N ASP A 53 -15.77 -0.18 -6.91
CA ASP A 53 -15.27 -1.38 -6.26
C ASP A 53 -13.73 -1.45 -6.24
N SER A 54 -13.06 -0.83 -7.22
CA SER A 54 -11.61 -0.67 -7.21
C SER A 54 -11.15 0.21 -6.05
N GLN A 55 -11.85 1.32 -5.79
CA GLN A 55 -11.57 2.20 -4.66
C GLN A 55 -11.85 1.51 -3.32
N ARG A 56 -12.95 0.76 -3.20
CA ARG A 56 -13.25 -0.05 -2.01
C ARG A 56 -12.17 -1.11 -1.76
N ARG A 57 -11.69 -1.77 -2.82
CA ARG A 57 -10.61 -2.75 -2.73
C ARG A 57 -9.27 -2.12 -2.31
N TRP A 58 -8.98 -0.90 -2.74
CA TRP A 58 -7.81 -0.16 -2.26
C TRP A 58 -7.95 0.28 -0.79
N ALA A 59 -9.16 0.67 -0.38
CA ALA A 59 -9.48 1.06 1.00
C ALA A 59 -9.81 -0.16 1.88
N ASP A 60 -8.91 -1.14 1.89
CA ASP A 60 -8.96 -2.31 2.77
C ASP A 60 -8.51 -1.98 4.20
N ASP A 61 -8.71 -2.91 5.13
CA ASP A 61 -8.40 -2.67 6.55
C ASP A 61 -6.92 -2.42 6.79
N PRO A 62 -5.98 -3.20 6.21
CA PRO A 62 -4.57 -2.89 6.33
C PRO A 62 -4.22 -1.49 5.82
N CYS A 63 -4.83 -1.03 4.73
CA CYS A 63 -4.64 0.33 4.22
C CYS A 63 -5.14 1.37 5.22
N LEU A 64 -6.40 1.27 5.66
CA LEU A 64 -6.99 2.22 6.61
C LEU A 64 -6.24 2.24 7.95
N LEU A 65 -5.74 1.08 8.42
CA LEU A 65 -4.90 0.99 9.61
C LEU A 65 -3.58 1.76 9.47
N ARG A 66 -2.97 1.82 8.29
CA ARG A 66 -1.75 2.63 8.06
C ARG A 66 -2.05 4.11 8.29
N TYR A 67 -3.19 4.60 7.80
CA TYR A 67 -3.61 6.00 8.03
C TYR A 67 -3.89 6.29 9.51
N LEU A 68 -4.63 5.41 10.18
CA LEU A 68 -4.93 5.56 11.61
C LEU A 68 -3.65 5.59 12.45
N LYS A 69 -2.72 4.65 12.21
CA LYS A 69 -1.43 4.62 12.90
C LYS A 69 -0.61 5.88 12.64
N ALA A 70 -0.54 6.35 11.39
CA ALA A 70 0.18 7.57 11.02
C ALA A 70 -0.43 8.86 11.61
N ARG A 71 -1.70 8.83 12.02
CA ARG A 71 -2.43 9.97 12.60
C ARG A 71 -2.75 9.79 14.08
N LYS A 72 -2.00 8.92 14.77
CA LYS A 72 -2.18 8.67 16.22
C LYS A 72 -3.63 8.32 16.59
N TRP A 73 -4.32 7.57 15.73
CA TRP A 73 -5.72 7.17 15.88
C TRP A 73 -6.74 8.33 15.85
N SER A 74 -6.37 9.50 15.32
CA SER A 74 -7.31 10.59 15.06
C SER A 74 -8.22 10.24 13.88
N LEU A 75 -9.52 10.04 14.17
CA LEU A 75 -10.51 9.67 13.14
C LEU A 75 -10.69 10.78 12.10
N GLN A 76 -10.73 12.04 12.53
CA GLN A 76 -11.00 13.17 11.62
C GLN A 76 -9.83 13.38 10.65
N ASP A 77 -8.60 13.37 11.16
CA ASP A 77 -7.41 13.55 10.32
C ASP A 77 -7.23 12.36 9.35
N SER A 78 -7.61 11.16 9.80
CA SER A 78 -7.55 9.96 8.96
C SER A 78 -8.58 10.01 7.82
N LYS A 79 -9.80 10.51 8.07
CA LYS A 79 -10.82 10.71 7.02
C LYS A 79 -10.30 11.67 5.95
N GLN A 80 -9.78 12.83 6.35
CA GLN A 80 -9.25 13.82 5.43
C GLN A 80 -8.08 13.25 4.62
N ALA A 81 -7.13 12.59 5.28
CA ALA A 81 -5.95 12.02 4.60
C ALA A 81 -6.30 10.94 3.57
N VAL A 82 -7.31 10.09 3.86
CA VAL A 82 -7.77 9.08 2.91
C VAL A 82 -8.50 9.75 1.73
N GLN A 83 -9.33 10.76 1.99
CA GLN A 83 -10.01 11.52 0.94
C GLN A 83 -9.03 12.25 0.01
N ASP A 84 -8.02 12.91 0.56
CA ASP A 84 -6.99 13.60 -0.21
C ASP A 84 -6.21 12.60 -1.08
N THR A 85 -5.87 11.44 -0.50
CA THR A 85 -5.18 10.38 -1.26
C THR A 85 -6.04 9.85 -2.39
N MET A 86 -7.34 9.61 -2.16
CA MET A 86 -8.25 9.17 -3.21
C MET A 86 -8.35 10.17 -4.34
N THR A 87 -8.44 11.46 -4.01
CA THR A 87 -8.46 12.56 -5.00
C THR A 87 -7.17 12.55 -5.83
N TRP A 88 -6.01 12.41 -5.18
CA TRP A 88 -4.73 12.30 -5.86
C TRP A 88 -4.65 11.07 -6.78
N ARG A 89 -5.15 9.90 -6.32
CA ARG A 89 -5.17 8.68 -7.13
C ARG A 89 -6.09 8.80 -8.34
N GLU A 90 -7.21 9.50 -8.21
CA GLU A 90 -8.11 9.77 -9.34
C GLU A 90 -7.45 10.70 -10.37
N GLN A 91 -6.71 11.71 -9.91
CA GLN A 91 -6.01 12.66 -10.76
C GLN A 91 -4.81 12.04 -11.50
N TYR A 92 -3.95 11.31 -10.78
CA TYR A 92 -2.68 10.81 -11.31
C TYR A 92 -2.71 9.34 -11.76
N LYS A 93 -3.80 8.62 -11.45
CA LYS A 93 -4.08 7.24 -11.90
C LYS A 93 -2.85 6.32 -11.82
N PRO A 94 -2.25 6.15 -10.62
CA PRO A 94 -1.04 5.35 -10.46
C PRO A 94 -1.22 3.89 -10.91
N ASP A 95 -2.47 3.39 -10.91
CA ASP A 95 -2.81 2.02 -11.33
C ASP A 95 -2.71 1.80 -12.86
N VAL A 96 -2.54 2.86 -13.65
CA VAL A 96 -2.46 2.82 -15.12
C VAL A 96 -1.01 2.98 -15.63
N ILE A 97 -0.05 3.24 -14.73
CA ILE A 97 1.34 3.47 -15.10
C ILE A 97 1.95 2.19 -15.66
N ASP A 98 2.36 2.24 -16.92
CA ASP A 98 3.04 1.12 -17.56
C ASP A 98 4.52 1.07 -17.16
N LYS A 99 5.00 -0.14 -16.81
CA LYS A 99 6.39 -0.38 -16.42
C LYS A 99 7.39 0.08 -17.48
N HIS A 100 7.08 -0.13 -18.75
CA HIS A 100 8.00 0.23 -19.84
C HIS A 100 8.07 1.74 -20.06
N SER A 101 7.03 2.49 -19.68
CA SER A 101 7.03 3.95 -19.80
C SER A 101 7.94 4.66 -18.79
N ILE A 102 8.17 4.06 -17.62
CA ILE A 102 8.93 4.66 -16.51
C ILE A 102 10.41 4.25 -16.48
N TRP A 103 10.74 3.11 -17.08
CA TRP A 103 12.09 2.54 -17.04
C TRP A 103 12.69 2.55 -18.43
N THR A 104 13.28 3.69 -18.77
CA THR A 104 14.18 3.83 -19.93
C THR A 104 15.60 3.56 -19.45
N GLU A 105 16.28 2.59 -20.05
CA GLU A 105 17.67 2.24 -19.72
C GLU A 105 18.69 3.31 -20.16
#